data_AF-A0A3C1RCR4-F1
#
_entry.id   AF-A0A3C1RCR4-F1
#
_cell.length_a   1.000
_cell.length_b   1.000
_cell.length_c   1.000
_cell.angle_alpha   90.00
_cell.angle_beta   90.00
_cell.angle_gamma   90.00
#
_symmetry.space_group_name_H-M   'P 1'
#
loop_
_entity.id
_entity.type
_entity.pdbx_description
1 polymer ?
#
loop_
_entity_poly.entity_id
_entity_poly.type
_entity_poly.pdbx_seq_one_letter_code
_entity_poly.pdbx_strand_id
1 'polypeptide(L)' 'MTFNEALKHKKNILKNSSEFTKTLYDYIIIPSIDEEGLKYIEEFKKSPDLFMDESCKRYSSNDRFKVFLFAKNQN' A
#
# COMPACT_ATOMS: atom_id res chain seq x y z
N MET A 1 -6.83 4.82 -8.98
CA MET A 1 -7.30 5.95 -8.14
C MET A 1 -6.15 6.93 -7.97
N THR A 2 -6.41 8.23 -7.82
CA THR A 2 -5.36 9.21 -7.47
C THR A 2 -4.81 8.91 -6.08
N PHE A 3 -3.64 9.46 -5.74
CA PHE A 3 -3.03 9.24 -4.42
C PHE A 3 -3.96 9.67 -3.27
N ASN A 4 -4.65 10.80 -3.44
CA ASN A 4 -5.59 11.31 -2.44
C ASN A 4 -6.81 10.40 -2.28
N GLU A 5 -7.32 9.82 -3.37
CA GLU A 5 -8.39 8.83 -3.31
C GLU A 5 -7.92 7.54 -2.65
N ALA A 6 -6.70 7.07 -2.95
CA ALA A 6 -6.10 5.90 -2.31
C ALA A 6 -5.92 6.12 -0.80
N LEU A 7 -5.47 7.30 -0.37
CA LEU A 7 -5.39 7.68 1.05
C LEU A 7 -6.76 7.68 1.72
N LYS A 8 -7.78 8.28 1.09
CA LYS A 8 -9.15 8.26 1.62
C LYS A 8 -9.68 6.83 1.71
N HIS A 9 -9.44 6.01 0.70
CA HIS A 9 -9.87 4.63 0.66
C HIS A 9 -9.18 3.80 1.76
N LYS A 10 -7.85 3.91 1.90
CA LYS A 10 -7.07 3.30 2.99
C LYS A 10 -7.61 3.68 4.37
N LYS A 11 -7.85 4.97 4.61
CA LYS A 11 -8.43 5.44 5.89
C LYS A 11 -9.82 4.89 6.14
N ASN A 12 -10.66 4.81 5.10
CA ASN A 12 -11.99 4.24 5.22
C ASN A 12 -11.94 2.75 5.53
N ILE A 13 -11.03 2.01 4.89
CA ILE A 13 -10.81 0.60 5.19
C ILE A 13 -10.33 0.46 6.64
N LEU A 14 -9.29 1.19 7.05
CA LEU A 14 -8.81 1.17 8.44
C LEU A 14 -9.90 1.55 9.46
N LYS A 15 -10.87 2.38 9.11
CA LYS A 15 -11.99 2.70 9.99
C LYS A 15 -12.99 1.55 10.11
N ASN A 16 -13.23 0.80 9.03
CA ASN A 16 -14.17 -0.33 8.98
C ASN A 16 -13.52 -1.68 9.32
N SER A 17 -12.19 -1.79 9.23
CA SER A 17 -11.45 -3.01 9.53
C SER A 17 -11.42 -3.26 11.04
N SER A 18 -11.68 -4.50 11.42
CA SER A 18 -11.56 -4.96 12.80
C SER A 18 -10.11 -4.89 13.27
N GLU A 19 -9.90 -4.84 14.59
CA GLU A 19 -8.55 -4.88 15.17
C GLU A 19 -7.78 -6.14 14.72
N PHE A 20 -8.47 -7.28 14.61
CA PHE A 20 -7.89 -8.52 14.09
C PHE A 20 -7.37 -8.39 12.65
N THR A 21 -8.09 -7.70 11.78
CA THR A 21 -7.61 -7.45 10.42
C THR A 21 -6.40 -6.52 10.42
N LYS A 22 -6.35 -5.53 11.33
CA LYS A 22 -5.22 -4.59 11.44
C LYS A 22 -3.96 -5.23 12.03
N THR A 23 -4.13 -6.25 12.89
CA THR A 23 -3.00 -7.01 13.43
C THR A 23 -2.42 -7.97 12.39
N LEU A 24 -3.26 -8.54 11.53
CA LEU A 24 -2.83 -9.48 10.49
C LEU A 24 -2.36 -8.81 9.19
N TYR A 25 -2.93 -7.67 8.83
CA TYR A 25 -2.71 -7.03 7.54
C TYR A 25 -2.38 -5.54 7.68
N ASP A 26 -1.42 -5.08 6.88
CA ASP A 26 -1.18 -3.67 6.60
C ASP A 26 -1.84 -3.26 5.28
N TYR A 27 -2.45 -2.08 5.29
CA TYR A 27 -2.95 -1.46 4.08
C TYR A 27 -1.91 -0.47 3.56
N ILE A 28 -1.29 -0.80 2.43
CA ILE A 28 -0.27 0.04 1.79
C ILE A 28 -0.81 0.58 0.46
N ILE A 29 -0.30 1.73 0.05
CA ILE A 29 -0.62 2.31 -1.26
C ILE A 29 0.50 1.92 -2.23
N ILE A 30 0.13 1.33 -3.35
CA ILE A 30 1.06 0.91 -4.40
C ILE A 30 0.65 1.51 -5.75
N PRO A 31 1.58 1.64 -6.70
CA PRO A 31 1.25 1.98 -8.08
C PRO A 31 0.17 1.05 -8.67
N SER A 32 -0.68 1.61 -9.51
CA SER A 32 -1.77 0.87 -10.16
C SER A 32 -1.27 -0.12 -11.22
N ILE A 33 -0.13 0.20 -11.84
CA ILE A 33 0.55 -0.67 -12.81
C ILE A 33 1.14 -1.85 -12.04
N ASP A 34 0.83 -3.07 -12.49
CA ASP A 34 1.21 -4.29 -11.77
C ASP A 34 2.73 -4.46 -11.66
N GLU A 35 3.49 -4.15 -12.72
CA GLU A 35 4.95 -4.22 -12.70
C GLU A 35 5.59 -3.24 -11.70
N GLU A 36 5.10 -2.01 -11.66
CA GLU A 36 5.55 -0.97 -10.71
C GLU A 36 5.13 -1.30 -9.28
N GLY A 37 3.90 -1.80 -9.12
CA GLY A 37 3.37 -2.29 -7.85
C GLY A 37 4.18 -3.44 -7.29
N LEU A 38 4.55 -4.42 -8.12
CA LEU A 38 5.40 -5.54 -7.73
C LEU A 38 6.79 -5.07 -7.29
N LYS A 39 7.45 -4.21 -8.08
CA LYS A 39 8.75 -3.62 -7.70
C LYS A 39 8.67 -2.88 -6.38
N TYR A 40 7.63 -2.08 -6.19
CA TYR A 40 7.39 -1.36 -4.94
C TYR A 40 7.20 -2.34 -3.76
N ILE A 41 6.39 -3.39 -3.92
CA ILE A 41 6.15 -4.39 -2.87
C ILE A 41 7.44 -5.15 -2.53
N GLU A 42 8.25 -5.54 -3.52
CA GLU A 42 9.51 -6.23 -3.28
C GLU A 42 10.51 -5.37 -2.49
N GLU A 43 10.64 -4.10 -2.85
CA GLU A 43 11.48 -3.15 -2.12
C GLU A 43 10.90 -2.85 -0.72
N PHE A 44 9.57 -2.71 -0.63
CA PHE A 44 8.86 -2.56 0.64
C PHE A 44 9.09 -3.75 1.57
N LYS A 45 9.09 -5.00 1.05
CA LYS A 45 9.40 -6.20 1.83
C LYS A 45 10.83 -6.20 2.39
N LYS A 46 11.78 -5.64 1.65
CA LYS A 46 13.19 -5.56 2.09
C LYS A 46 13.40 -4.50 3.17
N SER A 47 12.67 -3.39 3.13
CA SER A 47 12.89 -2.28 4.06
C SER A 47 11.61 -1.48 4.32
N PRO A 48 10.59 -2.07 4.97
CA PRO A 48 9.27 -1.45 5.12
C PRO A 48 9.34 -0.13 5.90
N ASP A 49 10.27 0.00 6.85
CA ASP A 49 10.46 1.20 7.68
C ASP A 49 10.90 2.43 6.89
N LEU A 50 11.52 2.24 5.72
CA LEU A 50 11.96 3.31 4.83
C LEU A 50 10.88 3.77 3.86
N PHE A 51 9.79 3.01 3.73
CA PHE A 51 8.74 3.26 2.77
C PHE A 51 7.55 3.96 3.41
N MET A 52 7.46 5.26 3.17
CA MET A 52 6.26 6.05 3.48
C MET A 52 5.20 5.89 2.37
N ASP A 53 3.94 6.19 2.71
CA ASP A 53 2.85 6.22 1.72
C ASP A 53 3.21 7.09 0.50
N GLU A 54 3.99 8.15 0.66
CA GLU A 54 4.43 9.00 -0.46
C GLU A 54 5.53 8.39 -1.33
N SER A 55 6.30 7.42 -0.81
CA SER A 55 7.38 6.76 -1.56
C SER A 55 6.83 6.09 -2.82
N CYS A 56 5.59 5.59 -2.80
CA CYS A 56 4.96 4.95 -3.96
C CYS A 56 4.78 5.91 -5.16
N LYS A 57 4.71 7.23 -4.93
CA LYS A 57 4.60 8.24 -6.00
C LYS A 57 5.78 8.21 -6.94
N ARG A 58 6.99 7.90 -6.44
CA ARG A 58 8.21 7.82 -7.26
C ARG A 58 8.23 6.62 -8.20
N TYR A 59 7.40 5.62 -7.92
CA TYR A 59 7.31 4.39 -8.71
C TYR A 59 6.16 4.42 -9.70
N SER A 60 5.24 5.40 -9.61
CA SER A 60 4.08 5.47 -10.49
C SER A 60 4.37 6.35 -11.70
N SER A 61 4.36 5.77 -12.90
CA SER A 61 4.55 6.54 -14.15
C SER A 61 3.25 7.21 -14.63
N ASN A 62 2.10 6.86 -14.04
CA ASN A 62 0.78 7.29 -14.50
C ASN A 62 -0.04 8.03 -13.43
N ASP A 63 0.58 8.39 -12.30
CA ASP A 63 -0.07 9.01 -11.13
C ASP A 63 -1.32 8.27 -10.63
N ARG A 64 -1.40 6.97 -10.91
CA ARG A 64 -2.50 6.11 -10.49
C ARG A 64 -2.00 5.08 -9.51
N PHE A 65 -2.73 4.94 -8.43
CA PHE A 65 -2.43 4.09 -7.30
C PHE A 65 -3.59 3.15 -7.02
N LYS A 66 -3.33 2.15 -6.19
CA LYS A 66 -4.32 1.23 -5.59
C LYS A 66 -3.92 0.93 -4.15
N VAL A 67 -4.91 0.60 -3.33
CA VAL A 67 -4.68 0.11 -1.97
C VAL A 67 -4.44 -1.39 -2.05
N PHE A 68 -3.35 -1.84 -1.46
CA PHE A 68 -2.96 -3.24 -1.40
C PHE A 68 -2.95 -3.73 0.04
N LEU A 69 -3.48 -4.94 0.23
CA LEU A 69 -3.52 -5.62 1.51
C LEU A 69 -2.24 -6.45 1.64
N PHE A 70 -1.31 -5.98 2.47
CA PHE A 70 -0.07 -6.66 2.77
C PHE A 70 -0.24 -7.52 4.03
N ALA A 71 -0.11 -8.84 3.91
CA ALA A 71 -0.18 -9.73 5.06
C ALA A 71 1.14 -9.69 5.86
N LYS A 72 1.08 -9.33 7.14
CA LYS A 72 2.25 -9.33 8.04
C LYS A 72 2.76 -10.75 8.33
N ASN A 73 1.85 -11.72 8.35
CA ASN A 73 2.11 -13.10 8.72
C ASN A 73 2.37 -14.00 7.49
N GLN A 74 3.33 -13.63 6.65
CA GLN A 74 4.00 -14.60 5.76
C GLN A 74 5.40 -14.86 6.30
N ASN A 75 5.47 -15.48 7.47
CA ASN A 75 6.65 -16.20 7.97
C ASN A 75 6.30 -17.68 8.08
#